data_AF-A0A849YRD5-F1
#
_entry.id   AF-A0A849YRD5-F1
#
_cell.length_a   1.000
_cell.length_b   1.000
_cell.length_c   1.000
_cell.angle_alpha   90.00
_cell.angle_beta   90.00
_cell.angle_gamma   90.00
#
_symmetry.space_group_name_H-M   'P 1'
#
loop_
_entity.id
_entity.type
_entity.pdbx_description
1 polymer ?
#
loop_
_entity_poly.entity_id
_entity_poly.type
_entity_poly.pdbx_seq_one_letter_code
_entity_poly.pdbx_strand_id
1 'polypeptide(L)' 'MKLGDATHCPVSGALFEVTEASPKIEDVGQTLYFCCAACVEYFRNHRPEIRERRGYPS' A
#
# COMPACT_ATOMS: atom_id res chain seq x y z
N MET A 1 -7.74 9.18 1.83
CA MET A 1 -7.15 8.79 3.12
C MET A 1 -6.71 10.04 3.86
N LYS A 2 -6.95 10.14 5.16
CA LYS A 2 -6.34 11.15 6.03
C LYS A 2 -5.29 10.50 6.91
N LEU A 3 -4.41 11.33 7.48
CA LEU A 3 -3.43 10.90 8.47
C LEU A 3 -4.18 10.51 9.75
N GLY A 4 -3.84 9.37 10.35
CA GLY A 4 -4.54 8.75 11.48
C GLY A 4 -5.63 7.74 11.09
N ASP A 5 -5.91 7.53 9.80
CA ASP A 5 -6.80 6.45 9.36
C ASP A 5 -6.09 5.09 9.46
N ALA A 6 -6.80 4.08 9.97
CA ALA A 6 -6.34 2.70 9.91
C ALA A 6 -6.60 2.11 8.51
N THR A 7 -5.58 1.54 7.88
CA THR A 7 -5.67 0.87 6.59
C THR A 7 -4.98 -0.47 6.59
N HIS A 8 -5.34 -1.33 5.65
CA HIS A 8 -4.65 -2.58 5.43
C HIS A 8 -3.47 -2.39 4.48
N CYS A 9 -2.33 -2.97 4.84
CA CYS A 9 -1.20 -3.06 3.95
C CYS A 9 -1.56 -3.96 2.75
N PRO A 10 -1.43 -3.49 1.49
CA PRO A 10 -1.82 -4.29 0.33
C PRO A 10 -0.96 -5.55 0.17
N VAL A 11 0.27 -5.53 0.69
CA VAL A 11 1.21 -6.65 0.69
C VAL A 11 0.86 -7.63 1.80
N SER A 12 1.10 -7.25 3.05
CA SER A 12 0.99 -8.17 4.19
C SER A 12 -0.45 -8.37 4.68
N GLY A 13 -1.39 -7.50 4.30
CA GLY A 13 -2.75 -7.48 4.84
C GLY A 13 -2.87 -6.97 6.28
N ALA A 14 -1.76 -6.55 6.90
CA ALA A 14 -1.75 -6.05 8.26
C ALA A 14 -2.49 -4.71 8.36
N LEU A 15 -3.34 -4.56 9.37
CA LEU A 15 -3.99 -3.29 9.71
C LEU A 15 -2.96 -2.40 10.42
N PHE A 16 -2.75 -1.18 9.91
CA PHE A 16 -1.85 -0.21 10.49
C PHE A 16 -2.41 1.19 10.35
N GLU A 17 -1.94 2.11 11.18
CA GLU A 17 -2.36 3.51 11.12
C GLU A 17 -1.48 4.29 10.13
N VAL A 18 -2.13 5.03 9.23
CA VAL A 18 -1.43 5.84 8.23
C VAL A 18 -0.88 7.09 8.88
N THR A 19 0.43 7.23 8.89
CA THR A 19 1.14 8.41 9.39
C THR A 19 1.87 9.12 8.26
N GLU A 20 2.39 10.33 8.52
CA GLU A 20 3.18 11.06 7.51
C GLU A 20 4.49 10.35 7.17
N ALA A 21 5.03 9.59 8.12
CA ALA A 21 6.21 8.77 7.93
C ALA A 21 5.89 7.41 7.27
N SER A 22 4.61 7.04 7.14
CA SER A 22 4.23 5.78 6.51
C SER A 22 4.65 5.80 5.03
N PRO A 23 5.43 4.81 4.59
CA PRO A 23 5.88 4.76 3.21
C PRO A 23 4.68 4.61 2.29
N LYS A 24 4.68 5.39 1.21
CA LYS A 24 3.59 5.47 0.24
C LYS A 24 4.13 5.53 -1.17
N ILE A 25 3.35 5.04 -2.13
CA ILE A 25 3.67 5.15 -3.55
C ILE A 25 2.44 5.68 -4.29
N GLU A 26 2.67 6.42 -5.37
CA GLU A 26 1.62 6.70 -6.33
C GLU A 26 1.56 5.57 -7.36
N ASP A 27 0.39 4.96 -7.48
CA ASP A 27 0.10 3.92 -8.45
C ASP A 27 -1.23 4.25 -9.13
N VAL A 28 -1.18 4.49 -10.44
CA VAL A 28 -2.35 4.74 -11.31
C VAL A 28 -3.30 5.82 -10.75
N GLY A 29 -2.70 6.95 -10.36
CA GLY A 29 -3.44 8.10 -9.82
C GLY A 29 -3.96 7.92 -8.40
N GLN A 30 -3.65 6.81 -7.73
CA GLN A 30 -3.98 6.59 -6.33
C GLN A 30 -2.72 6.46 -5.47
N THR A 31 -2.73 7.09 -4.30
CA THR A 31 -1.67 6.92 -3.31
C THR A 31 -1.94 5.68 -2.46
N LEU A 32 -1.08 4.66 -2.56
CA LEU A 32 -1.10 3.47 -1.72
C LEU A 32 -0.17 3.66 -0.53
N TYR A 33 -0.65 3.30 0.66
CA TYR A 33 0.10 3.36 1.90
C TYR A 33 0.52 1.97 2.35
N PHE A 34 1.70 1.89 2.96
CA PHE A 34 2.30 0.64 3.41
C PHE A 34 2.72 0.73 4.87
N CYS A 35 2.67 -0.40 5.57
CA CYS A 35 3.08 -0.47 6.97
C CYS A 35 4.60 -0.34 7.15
N CYS A 36 5.40 -0.70 6.12
CA CYS A 36 6.86 -0.64 6.19
C CYS A 36 7.51 -0.56 4.80
N ALA A 37 8.80 -0.21 4.77
CA ALA A 37 9.58 -0.09 3.54
C ALA A 37 9.73 -1.42 2.78
N ALA A 38 9.86 -2.53 3.50
CA ALA A 38 9.92 -3.86 2.88
C ALA A 38 8.64 -4.19 2.08
N CYS A 39 7.48 -3.74 2.54
CA CYS A 39 6.24 -3.88 1.77
C CYS A 39 6.27 -3.04 0.49
N VAL A 40 6.86 -1.84 0.51
CA VAL A 40 7.01 -1.05 -0.71
C VAL A 40 7.89 -1.77 -1.73
N GLU A 41 9.03 -2.31 -1.31
CA GLU A 41 9.92 -3.06 -2.21
C GLU A 41 9.24 -4.31 -2.78
N TYR A 42 8.56 -5.08 -1.93
CA TYR A 42 7.81 -6.25 -2.36
C TYR A 42 6.70 -5.85 -3.35
N PHE A 43 5.97 -4.77 -3.06
CA PHE A 43 4.95 -4.26 -3.97
C PHE A 43 5.54 -3.81 -5.31
N ARG A 44 6.73 -3.19 -5.33
CA ARG A 44 7.39 -2.79 -6.59
C ARG A 44 7.74 -4.00 -7.46
N ASN A 45 8.20 -5.09 -6.86
CA ASN A 45 8.56 -6.32 -7.59
C ASN A 45 7.34 -7.16 -8.01
N HIS A 46 6.29 -7.19 -7.18
CA HIS A 46 5.09 -8.01 -7.39
C HIS A 46 3.84 -7.18 -7.74
N ARG A 47 4.04 -5.94 -8.19
CA ARG A 47 2.98 -4.97 -8.48
C ARG A 47 1.79 -5.55 -9.23
N PRO A 48 1.95 -6.16 -10.42
CA PRO A 48 0.80 -6.67 -11.19
C PRO A 48 0.00 -7.72 -10.40
N GLU A 49 0.69 -8.68 -9.77
CA GLU A 49 0.05 -9.75 -9.02
C GLU A 49 -0.74 -9.21 -7.81
N ILE A 50 -0.17 -8.26 -7.05
CA ILE A 50 -0.86 -7.68 -5.89
C ILE A 50 -2.08 -6.87 -6.34
N ARG A 51 -1.99 -6.16 -7.46
CA ARG A 51 -3.11 -5.38 -8.01
C ARG A 51 -4.27 -6.30 -8.41
N GLU A 52 -3.97 -7.37 -9.14
CA GLU A 52 -4.97 -8.36 -9.54
C GLU A 52 -5.62 -9.04 -8.32
N ARG A 53 -4.82 -9.47 -7.34
CA ARG A 53 -5.32 -10.18 -6.14
C ARG A 53 -6.15 -9.28 -5.22
N ARG A 54 -5.86 -7.98 -5.17
CA ARG A 54 -6.58 -7.01 -4.33
C ARG A 54 -7.71 -6.29 -5.08
N GLY A 55 -7.82 -6.47 -6.40
CA GLY A 55 -8.81 -5.78 -7.23
C GLY A 55 -8.55 -4.29 -7.37
N TYR A 56 -7.28 -3.85 -7.34
CA TYR A 56 -6.96 -2.45 -7.64
C TYR A 56 -7.13 -2.18 -9.13
N PRO A 57 -7.76 -1.05 -9.52
CA PRO A 57 -7.95 -0.71 -10.93
C PRO A 57 -6.60 -0.59 -11.63
N SER A 58 -6.47 -1.24 -12.79
CA SER A 58 -5.26 -1.40 -13.62
C SER A 58 -4.87 -0.14 -14.38
#